data_AF-A0AA95ZFH6-F1
#
_entry.id   AF-A0AA95ZFH6-F1
#
_cell.length_a   1.000
_cell.length_b   1.000
_cell.length_c   1.000
_cell.angle_alpha   90.00
_cell.angle_beta   90.00
_cell.angle_gamma   90.00
#
_symmetry.space_group_name_H-M   'P 1'
#
loop_
_entity.id
_entity.type
_entity.pdbx_description
1 polymer ?
#
loop_
_entity_poly.entity_id
_entity_poly.type
_entity_poly.pdbx_seq_one_letter_code
_entity_poly.pdbx_strand_id
1 'polypeptide(L)'
;MNYGIWPSQTIRSAIADGTIRASSQIHEDLIQPASLDLRLGATAFRVPTSFLPGKGKAVSERLKDLATHEVDLSKPQVLERNCVHIIPLQERVSLGADTSARANPKSSSGRLDIFVRLIADGGTSFDEIPAGYDGPLYAEVVPRSFPIIARAGDTLSQLRFRHHASDAAQPANRSISVSIDLEGAAADGVIAYRARKTTGLIDLQKVGEYDRNDFWEPIKCRPGRRELVLVPDEFYIMASLEDIVINENEAAEMVAYDTAVGEVRVHYAGFLDPFFGRVTDSSGKSKIVLEIRSHDVPFMLDHGQRVGTIVFENMIERPDKLYGQSIKSTYQGQGLKLAKQFF
;
A
#
# COMPACT_ATOMS: atom_id res chain seq x y z
N MET A 1 -23.81 -13.93 4.01
CA MET A 1 -23.16 -14.14 2.70
C MET A 1 -22.03 -15.16 2.88
N ASN A 2 -21.34 -15.55 1.81
CA ASN A 2 -20.13 -16.38 1.95
C ASN A 2 -19.01 -15.57 2.62
N TYR A 3 -18.14 -16.25 3.37
CA TYR A 3 -16.90 -15.64 3.87
C TYR A 3 -16.02 -15.19 2.70
N GLY A 4 -15.50 -13.97 2.74
CA GLY A 4 -14.59 -13.47 1.70
C GLY A 4 -14.51 -11.95 1.59
N ILE A 5 -13.75 -11.50 0.61
CA ILE A 5 -13.51 -10.07 0.33
C ILE A 5 -14.65 -9.48 -0.50
N TRP A 6 -15.03 -8.24 -0.18
CA TRP A 6 -16.04 -7.50 -0.95
C TRP A 6 -15.50 -7.10 -2.33
N PRO A 7 -16.22 -7.41 -3.42
CA PRO A 7 -15.92 -6.87 -4.74
C PRO A 7 -16.41 -5.42 -4.90
N SER A 8 -15.99 -4.79 -6.00
CA SER A 8 -16.36 -3.43 -6.41
C SER A 8 -17.86 -3.13 -6.32
N GLN A 9 -18.74 -4.02 -6.79
CA GLN A 9 -20.19 -3.80 -6.74
C GLN A 9 -20.78 -3.81 -5.32
N THR A 10 -20.18 -4.58 -4.39
CA THR A 10 -20.58 -4.58 -2.98
C THR A 10 -20.12 -3.30 -2.30
N ILE A 11 -18.90 -2.84 -2.58
CA ILE A 11 -18.41 -1.54 -2.10
C ILE A 11 -19.31 -0.41 -2.63
N ARG A 12 -19.72 -0.47 -3.90
CA ARG A 12 -20.65 0.51 -4.50
C ARG A 12 -22.01 0.51 -3.80
N SER A 13 -22.56 -0.67 -3.52
CA SER A 13 -23.81 -0.81 -2.75
C SER A 13 -23.68 -0.25 -1.34
N ALA A 14 -22.58 -0.52 -0.65
CA ALA A 14 -22.27 -0.01 0.69
C ALA A 14 -22.07 1.53 0.71
N ILE A 15 -21.65 2.14 -0.40
CA ILE A 15 -21.65 3.60 -0.55
C ILE A 15 -23.09 4.11 -0.71
N ALA A 16 -23.90 3.45 -1.54
CA ALA A 16 -25.27 3.86 -1.82
C ALA A 16 -26.22 3.74 -0.61
N ASP A 17 -26.03 2.73 0.24
CA ASP A 17 -26.81 2.53 1.47
C ASP A 17 -26.28 3.32 2.68
N GLY A 18 -25.13 4.00 2.52
CA GLY A 18 -24.52 4.83 3.54
C GLY A 18 -23.73 4.07 4.61
N THR A 19 -23.41 2.79 4.39
CA THR A 19 -22.41 2.05 5.19
C THR A 19 -21.03 2.69 5.06
N ILE A 20 -20.67 3.15 3.86
CA ILE A 20 -19.47 3.94 3.58
C ILE A 20 -19.91 5.36 3.23
N ARG A 21 -19.40 6.36 3.94
CA ARG A 21 -19.72 7.77 3.70
C ARG A 21 -18.45 8.58 3.55
N ALA A 22 -18.54 9.73 2.90
CA ALA A 22 -17.43 10.67 2.85
C ALA A 22 -17.91 12.13 2.90
N SER A 23 -17.01 13.05 3.22
CA SER A 23 -17.28 14.49 3.20
C SER A 23 -17.59 15.04 1.81
N SER A 24 -17.19 14.32 0.76
CA SER A 24 -17.48 14.62 -0.65
C SER A 24 -17.77 13.33 -1.41
N GLN A 25 -18.48 13.42 -2.53
CA GLN A 25 -18.87 12.27 -3.35
C GLN A 25 -17.68 11.31 -3.59
N ILE A 26 -17.91 10.02 -3.38
CA ILE A 26 -16.96 8.96 -3.73
C ILE A 26 -17.18 8.64 -5.20
N HIS A 27 -16.15 8.90 -6.02
CA HIS A 27 -16.19 8.66 -7.45
C HIS A 27 -15.79 7.22 -7.78
N GLU A 28 -16.24 6.73 -8.94
CA GLU A 28 -16.06 5.33 -9.38
C GLU A 28 -14.59 4.94 -9.59
N ASP A 29 -13.69 5.90 -9.82
CA ASP A 29 -12.25 5.69 -9.94
C ASP A 29 -11.56 5.33 -8.61
N LEU A 30 -12.17 5.67 -7.48
CA LEU A 30 -11.68 5.29 -6.14
C LEU A 30 -12.01 3.83 -5.81
N ILE A 31 -13.05 3.26 -6.43
CA ILE A 31 -13.46 1.87 -6.23
C ILE A 31 -12.58 0.96 -7.09
N GLN A 32 -11.71 0.19 -6.44
CA GLN A 32 -10.88 -0.83 -7.07
C GLN A 32 -11.64 -2.17 -7.13
N PRO A 33 -11.15 -3.20 -7.84
CA PRO A 33 -11.80 -4.52 -7.92
C PRO A 33 -12.12 -5.14 -6.56
N ALA A 34 -11.26 -4.95 -5.57
CA ALA A 34 -11.38 -5.54 -4.23
C ALA A 34 -10.92 -4.61 -3.09
N SER A 35 -10.95 -3.29 -3.32
CA SER A 35 -10.60 -2.28 -2.31
C SER A 35 -11.18 -0.91 -2.66
N LEU A 36 -11.12 0.03 -1.72
CA LEU A 36 -11.50 1.43 -1.88
C LEU A 36 -10.29 2.32 -1.55
N ASP A 37 -9.89 3.19 -2.47
CA ASP A 37 -8.89 4.22 -2.20
C ASP A 37 -9.43 5.24 -1.19
N LEU A 38 -8.61 5.59 -0.19
CA LEU A 38 -8.94 6.55 0.86
C LEU A 38 -8.28 7.91 0.58
N ARG A 39 -9.05 8.99 0.75
CA ARG A 39 -8.64 10.35 0.44
C ARG A 39 -8.25 11.11 1.71
N LEU A 40 -7.15 11.84 1.64
CA LEU A 40 -6.75 12.77 2.69
C LEU A 40 -7.81 13.88 2.86
N GLY A 41 -8.14 14.23 4.11
CA GLY A 41 -8.95 15.39 4.44
C GLY A 41 -8.21 16.72 4.28
N ALA A 42 -8.87 17.82 4.65
CA ALA A 42 -8.34 19.18 4.50
C ALA A 42 -7.36 19.62 5.59
N THR A 43 -7.22 18.85 6.67
CA THR A 43 -6.36 19.21 7.81
C THR A 43 -5.43 18.06 8.13
N ALA A 44 -4.15 18.34 8.30
CA ALA A 44 -3.18 17.42 8.88
C ALA A 44 -2.71 17.95 10.24
N PHE A 45 -2.54 17.07 11.20
CA PHE A 45 -2.02 17.40 12.53
C PHE A 45 -0.59 16.91 12.65
N ARG A 46 0.37 17.82 12.81
CA ARG A 46 1.75 17.42 13.10
C ARG A 46 1.88 17.03 14.57
N VAL A 47 2.18 15.77 14.83
CA VAL A 47 2.36 15.19 16.18
C VAL A 47 3.79 14.72 16.36
N PRO A 48 4.47 14.87 17.52
CA PRO A 48 5.89 14.51 17.65
C PRO A 48 6.16 13.00 17.51
N THR A 49 5.16 12.15 17.72
CA THR A 49 5.27 10.68 17.69
C THR A 49 4.02 10.03 17.10
N SER A 50 4.18 8.84 16.53
CA SER A 50 3.10 7.91 16.19
C SER A 50 2.36 7.45 17.46
N PHE A 51 1.08 7.11 17.34
CA PHE A 51 0.29 6.56 18.45
C PHE A 51 -0.90 5.72 17.96
N LEU A 52 -1.37 4.84 18.82
CA LEU A 52 -2.71 4.24 18.75
C LEU A 52 -3.58 4.86 19.85
N PRO A 53 -4.87 5.16 19.58
CA PRO A 53 -5.72 5.81 20.57
C PRO A 53 -5.90 4.95 21.82
N GLY A 54 -5.97 3.62 21.63
CA GLY A 54 -6.28 2.63 22.65
C GLY A 54 -7.79 2.42 22.82
N LYS A 55 -8.16 1.32 23.46
CA LYS A 55 -9.55 0.90 23.63
C LYS A 55 -10.41 2.02 24.23
N GLY A 56 -11.53 2.32 23.55
CA GLY A 56 -12.54 3.28 24.02
C GLY A 56 -12.15 4.76 23.92
N LYS A 57 -11.04 5.10 23.26
CA LYS A 57 -10.60 6.49 23.08
C LYS A 57 -10.69 6.91 21.62
N ALA A 58 -11.03 8.17 21.38
CA ALA A 58 -11.02 8.71 20.03
C ALA A 58 -9.61 9.21 19.66
N VAL A 59 -9.27 9.13 18.38
CA VAL A 59 -8.02 9.72 17.84
C VAL A 59 -8.02 11.22 18.07
N SER A 60 -9.17 11.88 17.86
CA SER A 60 -9.33 13.32 18.08
C SER A 60 -9.04 13.76 19.51
N GLU A 61 -9.28 12.92 20.52
CA GLU A 61 -8.92 13.22 21.92
C GLU A 61 -7.41 13.23 22.10
N ARG A 62 -6.70 12.26 21.52
CA ARG A 62 -5.23 12.22 21.56
C ARG A 62 -4.58 13.39 20.84
N LEU A 63 -5.19 13.83 19.73
CA LEU A 63 -4.70 14.97 18.97
C LEU A 63 -4.75 16.28 19.76
N LYS A 64 -5.72 16.47 20.68
CA LYS A 64 -5.76 17.65 21.54
C LYS A 64 -4.52 17.78 22.43
N ASP A 65 -3.95 16.64 22.85
CA ASP A 65 -2.78 16.59 23.73
C ASP A 65 -1.45 16.55 22.96
N LEU A 66 -1.44 15.94 21.78
CA LEU A 66 -0.21 15.62 21.03
C LEU A 66 0.04 16.52 19.82
N ALA A 67 -0.98 17.16 19.25
CA ALA A 67 -0.80 17.99 18.06
C ALA A 67 -0.01 19.25 18.40
N THR A 68 1.06 19.49 17.64
CA THR A 68 1.90 20.68 17.79
C THR A 68 1.36 21.85 16.98
N HIS A 69 0.85 21.57 15.77
CA HIS A 69 0.18 22.53 14.91
C HIS A 69 -0.64 21.81 13.83
N GLU A 70 -1.56 22.54 13.24
CA GLU A 70 -2.34 22.12 12.08
C GLU A 70 -1.67 22.58 10.78
N VAL A 71 -1.81 21.75 9.75
CA VAL A 71 -1.36 22.00 8.38
C VAL A 71 -2.59 21.96 7.48
N ASP A 72 -2.86 23.07 6.80
CA ASP A 72 -3.99 23.24 5.89
C ASP A 72 -3.71 22.60 4.54
N LEU A 73 -4.27 21.40 4.33
CA LEU A 73 -4.18 20.62 3.10
C LEU A 73 -5.24 21.01 2.05
N SER A 74 -6.10 22.00 2.29
CA SER A 74 -6.99 22.52 1.24
C SER A 74 -6.20 23.12 0.06
N LYS A 75 -4.94 23.50 0.33
CA LYS A 75 -3.92 23.89 -0.64
C LYS A 75 -2.73 22.91 -0.59
N PRO A 76 -1.91 22.83 -1.65
CA PRO A 76 -0.72 22.00 -1.64
C PRO A 76 0.24 22.37 -0.50
N GLN A 77 0.64 21.38 0.30
CA GLN A 77 1.55 21.55 1.44
C GLN A 77 2.70 20.56 1.39
N VAL A 78 3.87 21.02 1.83
CA VAL A 78 5.02 20.14 2.03
C VAL A 78 4.85 19.34 3.31
N LEU A 79 4.91 18.02 3.20
CA LEU A 79 5.12 17.13 4.32
C LEU A 79 6.59 16.70 4.33
N GLU A 80 7.31 17.14 5.35
CA GLU A 80 8.75 16.91 5.48
C GLU A 80 9.08 15.47 5.88
N ARG A 81 10.32 15.07 5.58
CA ARG A 81 10.81 13.73 5.93
C ARG A 81 10.80 13.50 7.43
N ASN A 82 10.43 12.28 7.82
CA ASN A 82 10.38 11.82 9.21
C ASN A 82 9.48 12.65 10.14
N CYS A 83 8.63 13.51 9.57
CA CYS A 83 7.59 14.22 10.30
C CYS A 83 6.29 13.43 10.24
N VAL A 84 5.75 13.12 11.42
CA VAL A 84 4.50 12.38 11.60
C VAL A 84 3.31 13.32 11.50
N HIS A 85 2.44 13.04 10.55
CA HIS A 85 1.18 13.75 10.35
C HIS A 85 0.01 12.79 10.53
N ILE A 86 -0.94 13.14 11.39
CA ILE A 86 -2.23 12.45 11.48
C ILE A 86 -3.24 13.23 10.67
N ILE A 87 -3.87 12.59 9.70
CA ILE A 87 -4.75 13.25 8.74
C ILE A 87 -6.11 12.55 8.81
N PRO A 88 -7.19 13.21 9.26
CA PRO A 88 -8.53 12.68 9.10
C PRO A 88 -8.79 12.40 7.62
N LEU A 89 -9.28 11.23 7.30
CA LEU A 89 -9.66 10.86 5.95
C LEU A 89 -11.04 11.42 5.63
N GLN A 90 -11.32 11.60 4.35
CA GLN A 90 -12.65 12.03 3.90
C GLN A 90 -13.70 10.96 4.17
N GLU A 91 -13.29 9.69 4.06
CA GLU A 91 -14.14 8.52 4.25
C GLU A 91 -14.31 8.15 5.74
N ARG A 92 -15.52 7.69 6.07
CA ARG A 92 -15.90 7.05 7.34
C ARG A 92 -16.73 5.81 7.03
N VAL A 93 -16.79 4.87 7.97
CA VAL A 93 -17.53 3.61 7.80
C VAL A 93 -18.44 3.34 8.99
N SER A 94 -19.52 2.60 8.75
CA SER A 94 -20.48 2.10 9.74
C SER A 94 -20.75 0.63 9.45
N LEU A 95 -19.80 -0.23 9.80
CA LEU A 95 -19.79 -1.65 9.45
C LEU A 95 -20.76 -2.48 10.28
N GLY A 96 -21.32 -3.53 9.69
CA GLY A 96 -22.09 -4.56 10.39
C GLY A 96 -21.20 -5.45 11.27
N ALA A 97 -21.82 -6.19 12.19
CA ALA A 97 -21.13 -7.11 13.10
C ALA A 97 -20.43 -8.29 12.39
N ASP A 98 -20.76 -8.51 11.12
CA ASP A 98 -20.22 -9.54 10.23
C ASP A 98 -19.16 -9.00 9.27
N THR A 99 -18.80 -7.72 9.36
CA THR A 99 -17.95 -7.07 8.35
C THR A 99 -16.80 -6.35 9.02
N SER A 100 -15.57 -6.78 8.73
CA SER A 100 -14.34 -6.06 9.11
C SER A 100 -13.70 -5.41 7.88
N ALA A 101 -12.69 -4.57 8.08
CA ALA A 101 -11.84 -4.12 6.99
C ALA A 101 -10.38 -4.01 7.40
N ARG A 102 -9.49 -4.05 6.40
CA ARG A 102 -8.06 -3.87 6.59
C ARG A 102 -7.54 -2.85 5.58
N ALA A 103 -6.66 -1.97 6.01
CA ALA A 103 -6.01 -1.00 5.15
C ALA A 103 -4.62 -1.47 4.70
N ASN A 104 -4.16 -0.92 3.59
CA ASN A 104 -2.76 -0.99 3.20
C ASN A 104 -2.36 0.27 2.42
N PRO A 105 -1.08 0.67 2.46
CA PRO A 105 -0.56 1.69 1.57
C PRO A 105 -0.84 1.33 0.11
N LYS A 106 -1.09 2.35 -0.71
CA LYS A 106 -1.11 2.17 -2.16
C LYS A 106 0.31 1.89 -2.64
N SER A 107 0.44 1.08 -3.67
CA SER A 107 1.74 0.74 -4.27
C SER A 107 2.50 1.98 -4.80
N SER A 108 1.80 3.07 -5.16
CA SER A 108 2.44 4.36 -5.48
C SER A 108 3.07 5.04 -4.27
N SER A 109 2.44 4.93 -3.10
CA SER A 109 2.95 5.50 -1.84
C SER A 109 4.17 4.73 -1.36
N GLY A 110 4.12 3.39 -1.45
CA GLY A 110 5.24 2.50 -1.12
C GLY A 110 6.48 2.83 -1.97
N ARG A 111 6.32 2.99 -3.28
CA ARG A 111 7.43 3.38 -4.18
C ARG A 111 7.99 4.79 -3.95
N LEU A 112 7.34 5.63 -3.16
CA LEU A 112 7.88 6.92 -2.71
C LEU A 112 8.44 6.85 -1.29
N ASP A 113 8.45 5.65 -0.70
CA ASP A 113 8.82 5.39 0.70
C ASP A 113 8.06 6.31 1.65
N ILE A 114 6.74 6.37 1.46
CA ILE A 114 5.84 7.08 2.37
C ILE A 114 5.27 6.02 3.31
N PHE A 115 5.61 6.14 4.60
CA PHE A 115 4.98 5.34 5.63
C PHE A 115 3.55 5.82 5.84
N VAL A 116 2.60 4.91 5.66
CA VAL A 116 1.18 5.19 5.80
C VAL A 116 0.56 4.09 6.65
N ARG A 117 -0.18 4.48 7.69
CA ARG A 117 -0.97 3.57 8.52
C ARG A 117 -2.35 4.14 8.74
N LEU A 118 -3.38 3.30 8.67
CA LEU A 118 -4.72 3.66 9.07
C LEU A 118 -4.85 3.57 10.60
N ILE A 119 -5.54 4.54 11.19
CA ILE A 119 -5.95 4.55 12.59
C ILE A 119 -7.46 4.72 12.64
N ALA A 120 -8.12 3.88 13.43
CA ALA A 120 -9.53 3.97 13.77
C ALA A 120 -9.70 4.32 15.25
N ASP A 121 -10.80 4.99 15.59
CA ASP A 121 -11.18 5.23 17.00
C ASP A 121 -11.28 3.90 17.76
N GLY A 122 -10.82 3.89 19.02
CA GLY A 122 -10.76 2.69 19.85
C GLY A 122 -9.75 1.63 19.40
N GLY A 123 -9.02 1.87 18.30
CA GLY A 123 -8.08 0.93 17.70
C GLY A 123 -6.89 0.61 18.60
N THR A 124 -6.50 -0.67 18.59
CA THR A 124 -5.31 -1.22 19.28
C THR A 124 -4.29 -1.82 18.33
N SER A 125 -4.56 -1.78 17.04
CA SER A 125 -3.70 -2.17 15.93
C SER A 125 -3.86 -1.13 14.82
N PHE A 126 -2.77 -0.86 14.10
CA PHE A 126 -2.86 -0.08 12.87
C PHE A 126 -3.48 -0.93 11.77
N ASP A 127 -4.05 -0.26 10.77
CA ASP A 127 -4.58 -0.87 9.55
C ASP A 127 -5.76 -1.82 9.72
N GLU A 128 -6.24 -2.07 10.94
CA GLU A 128 -7.38 -2.94 11.19
C GLU A 128 -8.62 -2.13 11.59
N ILE A 129 -9.74 -2.46 10.97
CA ILE A 129 -11.06 -1.98 11.34
C ILE A 129 -11.87 -3.20 11.82
N PRO A 130 -12.22 -3.27 13.12
CA PRO A 130 -12.94 -4.41 13.65
C PRO A 130 -14.37 -4.47 13.11
N ALA A 131 -14.98 -5.66 13.21
CA ALA A 131 -16.38 -5.81 12.85
C ALA A 131 -17.29 -4.99 13.77
N GLY A 132 -18.35 -4.41 13.20
CA GLY A 132 -19.27 -3.51 13.92
C GLY A 132 -18.73 -2.09 14.13
N TYR A 133 -17.59 -1.73 13.55
CA TYR A 133 -17.01 -0.39 13.71
C TYR A 133 -17.87 0.70 13.04
N ASP A 134 -18.26 1.71 13.80
CA ASP A 134 -18.86 2.96 13.28
C ASP A 134 -18.02 4.15 13.73
N GLY A 135 -17.37 4.81 12.77
CA GLY A 135 -16.51 5.93 13.11
C GLY A 135 -15.67 6.50 11.96
N PRO A 136 -14.98 7.61 12.25
CA PRO A 136 -14.06 8.26 11.33
C PRO A 136 -12.78 7.43 11.12
N LEU A 137 -12.11 7.68 9.99
CA LEU A 137 -10.82 7.07 9.70
C LEU A 137 -9.72 8.14 9.66
N TYR A 138 -8.51 7.77 10.06
CA TYR A 138 -7.35 8.64 10.03
C TYR A 138 -6.20 7.93 9.33
N ALA A 139 -5.36 8.68 8.61
CA ALA A 139 -4.08 8.20 8.11
C ALA A 139 -2.94 8.86 8.88
N GLU A 140 -2.06 8.05 9.44
CA GLU A 140 -0.71 8.47 9.79
C GLU A 140 0.14 8.49 8.53
N VAL A 141 0.76 9.62 8.22
CA VAL A 141 1.59 9.81 7.02
C VAL A 141 2.96 10.34 7.44
N VAL A 142 4.00 9.58 7.09
CA VAL A 142 5.40 9.91 7.36
C VAL A 142 6.24 9.67 6.08
N PRO A 143 6.57 10.72 5.32
CA PRO A 143 7.51 10.58 4.22
C PRO A 143 8.90 10.19 4.76
N ARG A 144 9.55 9.16 4.20
CA ARG A 144 10.84 8.66 4.71
C ARG A 144 12.00 9.04 3.80
N SER A 145 11.96 8.64 2.52
CA SER A 145 13.02 8.97 1.55
C SER A 145 12.92 10.38 0.99
N PHE A 146 11.71 10.81 0.59
CA PHE A 146 11.50 12.08 -0.11
C PHE A 146 10.49 12.94 0.64
N PRO A 147 10.72 14.26 0.76
CA PRO A 147 9.65 15.16 1.19
C PRO A 147 8.62 15.27 0.05
N ILE A 148 7.34 15.35 0.40
CA ILE A 148 6.25 15.31 -0.57
C ILE A 148 5.40 16.57 -0.50
N ILE A 149 4.75 16.92 -1.62
CA ILE A 149 3.65 17.88 -1.63
C ILE A 149 2.34 17.09 -1.66
N ALA A 150 1.56 17.24 -0.61
CA ALA A 150 0.26 16.59 -0.43
C ALA A 150 -0.86 17.63 -0.29
N ARG A 151 -2.08 17.22 -0.62
CA ARG A 151 -3.30 18.03 -0.48
C ARG A 151 -4.53 17.15 -0.24
N ALA A 152 -5.64 17.76 0.16
CA ALA A 152 -6.91 17.10 0.32
C ALA A 152 -7.31 16.37 -0.98
N GLY A 153 -7.80 15.14 -0.84
CA GLY A 153 -8.18 14.30 -1.98
C GLY A 153 -7.07 13.40 -2.50
N ASP A 154 -5.79 13.64 -2.15
CA ASP A 154 -4.72 12.70 -2.49
C ASP A 154 -4.99 11.32 -1.87
N THR A 155 -4.66 10.26 -2.60
CA THR A 155 -4.87 8.88 -2.16
C THR A 155 -3.54 8.22 -1.86
N LEU A 156 -3.32 7.90 -0.59
CA LEU A 156 -2.09 7.26 -0.11
C LEU A 156 -2.31 5.85 0.47
N SER A 157 -3.54 5.56 0.89
CA SER A 157 -3.96 4.29 1.48
C SER A 157 -5.23 3.78 0.77
N GLN A 158 -5.54 2.51 0.98
CA GLN A 158 -6.72 1.84 0.46
C GLN A 158 -7.26 0.86 1.50
N LEU A 159 -8.57 0.62 1.46
CA LEU A 159 -9.30 -0.20 2.41
C LEU A 159 -9.94 -1.41 1.72
N ARG A 160 -9.73 -2.60 2.26
CA ARG A 160 -10.33 -3.85 1.79
C ARG A 160 -11.27 -4.40 2.85
N PHE A 161 -12.52 -4.61 2.46
CA PHE A 161 -13.57 -5.12 3.35
C PHE A 161 -13.68 -6.64 3.25
N ARG A 162 -14.00 -7.28 4.37
CA ARG A 162 -14.16 -8.73 4.48
C ARG A 162 -15.44 -9.04 5.23
N HIS A 163 -16.27 -9.87 4.62
CA HIS A 163 -17.44 -10.47 5.25
C HIS A 163 -17.04 -11.76 5.98
N HIS A 164 -17.53 -11.91 7.20
CA HIS A 164 -17.38 -13.09 8.03
C HIS A 164 -18.70 -13.87 8.03
N ALA A 165 -18.67 -15.15 7.63
CA ALA A 165 -19.82 -16.02 7.81
C ALA A 165 -19.87 -16.52 9.27
N SER A 166 -21.07 -16.60 9.86
CA SER A 166 -21.25 -16.89 11.30
C SER A 166 -20.67 -18.23 11.76
N ASP A 167 -20.59 -19.23 10.86
CA ASP A 167 -20.25 -20.63 11.22
C ASP A 167 -19.40 -21.37 10.17
N ALA A 168 -18.83 -20.68 9.18
CA ALA A 168 -17.99 -21.34 8.17
C ALA A 168 -16.53 -21.40 8.62
N ALA A 169 -15.94 -22.60 8.63
CA ALA A 169 -14.49 -22.74 8.74
C ALA A 169 -13.84 -21.92 7.63
N GLN A 170 -12.89 -21.04 8.00
CA GLN A 170 -12.13 -20.29 7.01
C GLN A 170 -11.44 -21.28 6.06
N PRO A 171 -11.69 -21.22 4.75
CA PRO A 171 -10.99 -22.08 3.82
C PRO A 171 -9.48 -21.82 3.92
N ALA A 172 -8.68 -22.87 3.81
CA ALA A 172 -7.23 -22.72 3.81
C ALA A 172 -6.81 -21.86 2.62
N ASN A 173 -6.26 -20.68 2.91
CA ASN A 173 -5.75 -19.77 1.90
C ASN A 173 -4.51 -20.39 1.26
N ARG A 174 -4.50 -20.49 -0.08
CA ARG A 174 -3.25 -20.84 -0.78
C ARG A 174 -2.25 -19.70 -0.60
N SER A 175 -0.96 -20.04 -0.63
CA SER A 175 0.10 -19.06 -0.55
C SER A 175 1.24 -19.37 -1.50
N ILE A 176 1.99 -18.34 -1.89
CA ILE A 176 3.17 -18.44 -2.73
C ILE A 176 4.32 -17.72 -2.04
N SER A 177 5.49 -18.36 -1.96
CA SER A 177 6.70 -17.70 -1.46
C SER A 177 7.22 -16.70 -2.50
N VAL A 178 7.67 -15.54 -2.04
CA VAL A 178 8.23 -14.49 -2.90
C VAL A 178 9.71 -14.34 -2.62
N SER A 179 10.50 -14.33 -3.68
CA SER A 179 11.96 -14.26 -3.66
C SER A 179 12.46 -13.13 -4.55
N ILE A 180 13.74 -12.75 -4.41
CA ILE A 180 14.29 -11.58 -5.10
C ILE A 180 15.00 -11.94 -6.40
N ASP A 181 14.73 -11.13 -7.44
CA ASP A 181 15.47 -11.16 -8.69
C ASP A 181 16.66 -10.20 -8.66
N LEU A 182 17.89 -10.73 -8.80
CA LEU A 182 19.14 -9.96 -8.89
C LEU A 182 19.89 -10.28 -10.20
N GLU A 183 19.25 -10.97 -11.15
CA GLU A 183 19.89 -11.32 -12.43
C GLU A 183 19.60 -10.26 -13.51
N GLY A 184 18.59 -9.42 -13.31
CA GLY A 184 18.34 -8.25 -14.13
C GLY A 184 17.74 -8.62 -15.49
N ALA A 185 16.49 -9.10 -15.48
CA ALA A 185 15.73 -9.42 -16.70
C ALA A 185 15.43 -8.19 -17.60
N ALA A 186 15.79 -6.97 -17.18
CA ALA A 186 15.62 -5.74 -17.96
C ALA A 186 16.77 -5.53 -18.96
N ALA A 187 16.47 -4.95 -20.13
CA ALA A 187 17.43 -4.75 -21.22
C ALA A 187 18.67 -3.90 -20.86
N ASP A 188 18.61 -3.11 -19.79
CA ASP A 188 19.68 -2.24 -19.30
C ASP A 188 20.46 -2.81 -18.09
N GLY A 189 20.08 -4.01 -17.62
CA GLY A 189 20.69 -4.72 -16.51
C GLY A 189 20.36 -4.15 -15.12
N VAL A 190 19.37 -3.27 -14.98
CA VAL A 190 19.01 -2.70 -13.67
C VAL A 190 18.26 -3.73 -12.83
N ILE A 191 18.76 -3.99 -11.62
CA ILE A 191 18.20 -4.95 -10.65
C ILE A 191 17.49 -4.27 -9.48
N ALA A 192 17.86 -3.03 -9.17
CA ALA A 192 17.24 -2.25 -8.11
C ALA A 192 17.37 -0.75 -8.38
N TYR A 193 16.53 0.03 -7.71
CA TYR A 193 16.71 1.47 -7.55
C TYR A 193 16.89 1.79 -6.07
N ARG A 194 17.96 2.51 -5.73
CA ARG A 194 18.16 3.06 -4.38
C ARG A 194 17.70 4.51 -4.34
N ALA A 195 16.90 4.88 -3.35
CA ALA A 195 16.51 6.27 -3.15
C ALA A 195 17.73 7.14 -2.81
N ARG A 196 17.85 8.33 -3.42
CA ARG A 196 18.89 9.29 -3.07
C ARG A 196 18.56 10.00 -1.76
N LYS A 197 19.60 10.35 -0.99
CA LYS A 197 19.46 11.09 0.29
C LYS A 197 19.14 12.56 0.11
N THR A 198 19.61 13.18 -0.97
CA THR A 198 19.44 14.61 -1.22
C THR A 198 18.68 14.78 -2.52
N THR A 199 17.44 15.24 -2.44
CA THR A 199 16.51 15.36 -3.57
C THR A 199 15.68 16.63 -3.43
N GLY A 200 14.97 16.98 -4.51
CA GLY A 200 13.86 17.93 -4.45
C GLY A 200 12.61 17.35 -3.78
N LEU A 201 11.52 18.11 -3.86
CA LEU A 201 10.18 17.73 -3.41
C LEU A 201 9.46 16.90 -4.49
N ILE A 202 8.62 15.97 -4.06
CA ILE A 202 7.75 15.20 -4.96
C ILE A 202 6.29 15.59 -4.73
N ASP A 203 5.70 16.26 -5.70
CA ASP A 203 4.26 16.46 -5.77
C ASP A 203 3.54 15.16 -6.18
N LEU A 204 2.65 14.67 -5.31
CA LEU A 204 1.87 13.44 -5.50
C LEU A 204 1.01 13.42 -6.78
N GLN A 205 0.57 14.58 -7.29
CA GLN A 205 -0.28 14.66 -8.48
C GLN A 205 0.48 14.86 -9.79
N LYS A 206 1.79 15.18 -9.75
CA LYS A 206 2.60 15.40 -10.95
C LYS A 206 3.14 14.09 -11.51
N VAL A 207 2.48 13.55 -12.53
CA VAL A 207 2.82 12.26 -13.17
C VAL A 207 3.80 12.48 -14.32
N GLY A 208 4.92 11.75 -14.33
CA GLY A 208 5.94 11.83 -15.41
C GLY A 208 6.73 13.14 -15.49
N GLU A 209 6.71 13.96 -14.42
CA GLU A 209 7.29 15.31 -14.42
C GLU A 209 8.70 15.36 -13.79
N TYR A 210 9.23 14.25 -13.28
CA TYR A 210 10.51 14.20 -12.58
C TYR A 210 11.51 13.32 -13.31
N ASP A 211 12.73 13.82 -13.50
CA ASP A 211 13.84 12.96 -13.91
C ASP A 211 14.15 11.98 -12.78
N ARG A 212 14.00 10.69 -13.05
CA ARG A 212 14.29 9.63 -12.08
C ARG A 212 15.71 9.72 -11.52
N ASN A 213 16.68 10.20 -12.29
CA ASN A 213 18.09 10.23 -11.88
C ASN A 213 18.35 11.26 -10.77
N ASP A 214 17.47 12.24 -10.58
CA ASP A 214 17.54 13.22 -9.48
C ASP A 214 17.09 12.62 -8.15
N PHE A 215 16.33 11.51 -8.17
CA PHE A 215 15.71 10.90 -6.99
C PHE A 215 16.18 9.47 -6.73
N TRP A 216 16.63 8.77 -7.75
CA TRP A 216 16.98 7.36 -7.70
C TRP A 216 18.37 7.12 -8.29
N GLU A 217 19.08 6.18 -7.68
CA GLU A 217 20.31 5.62 -8.20
C GLU A 217 20.02 4.21 -8.73
N PRO A 218 20.18 3.96 -10.05
CA PRO A 218 20.01 2.63 -10.60
C PRO A 218 21.18 1.73 -10.19
N ILE A 219 20.87 0.57 -9.64
CA ILE A 219 21.83 -0.48 -9.32
C ILE A 219 21.76 -1.53 -10.43
N LYS A 220 22.88 -1.72 -11.12
CA LYS A 220 23.00 -2.69 -12.22
C LYS A 220 23.55 -4.02 -11.73
N CYS A 221 23.13 -5.11 -12.35
CA CYS A 221 23.74 -6.41 -12.17
C CYS A 221 25.23 -6.34 -12.53
N ARG A 222 26.03 -7.15 -11.85
CA ARG A 222 27.46 -7.29 -12.12
C ARG A 222 27.70 -8.71 -12.64
N PRO A 223 28.34 -8.90 -13.82
CA PRO A 223 28.62 -10.23 -14.33
C PRO A 223 29.32 -11.10 -13.29
N GLY A 224 28.79 -12.30 -13.04
CA GLY A 224 29.35 -13.25 -12.07
C GLY A 224 29.03 -12.96 -10.59
N ARG A 225 28.28 -11.90 -10.28
CA ARG A 225 27.78 -11.62 -8.93
C ARG A 225 26.27 -11.58 -8.91
N ARG A 226 25.68 -12.31 -7.97
CA ARG A 226 24.23 -12.47 -7.80
C ARG A 226 23.79 -12.02 -6.40
N GLU A 227 24.57 -11.13 -5.81
CA GLU A 227 24.38 -10.62 -4.46
C GLU A 227 24.32 -9.08 -4.43
N LEU A 228 23.53 -8.51 -3.52
CA LEU A 228 23.43 -7.08 -3.25
C LEU A 228 23.47 -6.81 -1.75
N VAL A 229 24.37 -5.93 -1.30
CA VAL A 229 24.41 -5.49 0.10
C VAL A 229 23.42 -4.34 0.30
N LEU A 230 22.42 -4.57 1.15
CA LEU A 230 21.47 -3.59 1.63
C LEU A 230 22.06 -2.83 2.82
N VAL A 231 22.34 -1.56 2.62
CA VAL A 231 22.83 -0.65 3.67
C VAL A 231 21.64 -0.19 4.54
N PRO A 232 21.79 -0.17 5.90
CA PRO A 232 20.75 0.33 6.80
C PRO A 232 20.27 1.73 6.43
N ASP A 233 19.00 2.00 6.74
CA ASP A 233 18.30 3.26 6.45
C ASP A 233 18.16 3.64 4.96
N GLU A 234 18.78 2.92 4.02
CA GLU A 234 18.53 3.07 2.59
C GLU A 234 17.22 2.39 2.18
N PHE A 235 16.59 2.93 1.15
CA PHE A 235 15.37 2.39 0.55
C PHE A 235 15.64 1.86 -0.84
N TYR A 236 15.21 0.63 -1.10
CA TYR A 236 15.39 -0.05 -2.38
C TYR A 236 14.04 -0.42 -2.99
N ILE A 237 13.89 -0.19 -4.28
CA ILE A 237 12.84 -0.78 -5.10
C ILE A 237 13.48 -1.92 -5.89
N MET A 238 12.93 -3.12 -5.74
CA MET A 238 13.41 -4.36 -6.36
C MET A 238 12.23 -5.10 -7.01
N ALA A 239 12.48 -6.22 -7.67
CA ALA A 239 11.43 -7.03 -8.29
C ALA A 239 11.47 -8.47 -7.77
N SER A 240 10.31 -9.12 -7.77
CA SER A 240 10.21 -10.54 -7.46
C SER A 240 10.87 -11.39 -8.55
N LEU A 241 11.44 -12.52 -8.14
CA LEU A 241 11.85 -13.58 -9.05
C LEU A 241 10.63 -14.22 -9.70
N GLU A 242 9.62 -14.52 -8.88
CA GLU A 242 8.40 -15.15 -9.31
C GLU A 242 7.51 -14.21 -10.11
N ASP A 243 6.82 -14.83 -11.04
CA ASP A 243 5.75 -14.28 -11.83
C ASP A 243 4.43 -14.55 -11.13
N ILE A 244 3.69 -13.50 -10.79
CA ILE A 244 2.48 -13.61 -9.97
C ILE A 244 1.23 -13.40 -10.83
N VAL A 245 0.26 -14.29 -10.65
CA VAL A 245 -1.05 -14.23 -11.28
C VAL A 245 -2.14 -14.41 -10.22
N ILE A 246 -3.08 -13.49 -10.21
CA ILE A 246 -4.29 -13.54 -9.37
C ILE A 246 -5.48 -13.88 -10.26
N ASN A 247 -6.30 -14.85 -9.83
CA ASN A 247 -7.50 -15.24 -10.57
C ASN A 247 -8.61 -14.21 -10.40
N GLU A 248 -9.71 -14.37 -11.14
CA GLU A 248 -10.84 -13.43 -11.13
C GLU A 248 -11.66 -13.47 -9.82
N ASN A 249 -11.61 -14.58 -9.09
CA ASN A 249 -12.40 -14.82 -7.87
C ASN A 249 -11.55 -14.80 -6.59
N GLU A 250 -10.30 -14.37 -6.70
CA GLU A 250 -9.37 -14.26 -5.58
C GLU A 250 -8.78 -12.86 -5.57
N ALA A 251 -8.52 -12.33 -4.40
CA ALA A 251 -7.55 -11.25 -4.21
C ALA A 251 -6.36 -11.80 -3.44
N ALA A 252 -5.30 -11.02 -3.31
CA ALA A 252 -4.18 -11.41 -2.48
C ALA A 252 -3.58 -10.25 -1.71
N GLU A 253 -2.78 -10.58 -0.72
CA GLU A 253 -2.00 -9.65 0.07
C GLU A 253 -0.60 -10.24 0.27
N MET A 254 0.42 -9.39 0.16
CA MET A 254 1.76 -9.79 0.54
C MET A 254 1.93 -9.66 2.06
N VAL A 255 2.42 -10.71 2.68
CA VAL A 255 2.79 -10.76 4.09
C VAL A 255 4.31 -10.88 4.14
N ALA A 256 4.95 -9.95 4.86
CA ALA A 256 6.39 -10.00 5.07
C ALA A 256 6.78 -11.30 5.79
N TYR A 257 7.92 -11.88 5.42
CA TYR A 257 8.48 -13.02 6.13
C TYR A 257 8.79 -12.61 7.58
N ASP A 258 8.56 -13.52 8.54
CA ASP A 258 8.65 -13.21 9.96
C ASP A 258 10.00 -12.56 10.31
N THR A 259 9.93 -11.33 10.82
CA THR A 259 11.08 -10.51 11.19
C THR A 259 11.91 -11.09 12.33
N ALA A 260 11.39 -12.09 13.06
CA ALA A 260 12.16 -12.85 14.03
C ALA A 260 13.23 -13.75 13.37
N VAL A 261 13.18 -13.95 12.04
CA VAL A 261 14.03 -14.89 11.30
C VAL A 261 15.01 -14.17 10.33
N GLY A 262 15.00 -12.84 10.23
CA GLY A 262 15.97 -12.11 9.39
C GLY A 262 15.94 -10.58 9.45
N GLU A 263 17.02 -9.97 8.95
CA GLU A 263 17.32 -8.52 8.98
C GLU A 263 16.64 -7.71 7.84
N VAL A 264 16.00 -8.39 6.88
CA VAL A 264 15.38 -7.78 5.70
C VAL A 264 13.88 -7.69 5.90
N ARG A 265 13.33 -6.50 5.65
CA ARG A 265 11.88 -6.29 5.62
C ARG A 265 11.45 -5.86 4.24
N VAL A 266 10.41 -6.52 3.73
CA VAL A 266 9.61 -5.95 2.65
C VAL A 266 8.64 -4.97 3.29
N HIS A 267 8.93 -3.69 3.10
CA HIS A 267 8.07 -2.60 3.52
C HIS A 267 6.88 -2.49 2.55
N TYR A 268 5.77 -1.97 3.04
CA TYR A 268 4.60 -1.60 2.21
C TYR A 268 3.98 -2.74 1.38
N ALA A 269 4.03 -3.96 1.93
CA ALA A 269 3.39 -5.12 1.34
C ALA A 269 1.89 -4.88 1.11
N GLY A 270 1.51 -4.69 -0.16
CA GLY A 270 0.21 -4.15 -0.54
C GLY A 270 -0.80 -5.21 -0.96
N PHE A 271 -2.01 -4.73 -1.23
CA PHE A 271 -3.06 -5.52 -1.87
C PHE A 271 -2.75 -5.79 -3.34
N LEU A 272 -3.02 -7.03 -3.76
CA LEU A 272 -3.10 -7.44 -5.15
C LEU A 272 -4.57 -7.68 -5.49
N ASP A 273 -5.01 -7.10 -6.59
CA ASP A 273 -6.40 -7.19 -7.03
C ASP A 273 -6.66 -8.40 -7.93
N PRO A 274 -7.92 -8.87 -7.96
CA PRO A 274 -8.40 -9.85 -8.93
C PRO A 274 -7.94 -9.52 -10.36
N PHE A 275 -7.45 -10.54 -11.05
CA PHE A 275 -6.90 -10.45 -12.42
C PHE A 275 -5.52 -9.79 -12.56
N PHE A 276 -4.83 -9.41 -11.48
CA PHE A 276 -3.44 -8.99 -11.56
C PHE A 276 -2.57 -10.06 -12.23
N GLY A 277 -1.67 -9.64 -13.10
CA GLY A 277 -0.72 -10.53 -13.78
C GLY A 277 -1.25 -11.27 -15.01
N ARG A 278 -2.52 -11.08 -15.42
CA ARG A 278 -3.08 -11.67 -16.65
C ARG A 278 -3.15 -10.63 -17.77
N VAL A 279 -2.23 -10.65 -18.73
CA VAL A 279 -2.33 -9.82 -19.95
C VAL A 279 -3.14 -10.60 -20.99
N THR A 280 -4.18 -10.00 -21.59
CA THR A 280 -5.06 -10.69 -22.56
C THR A 280 -4.36 -11.07 -23.87
N ASP A 281 -3.29 -10.36 -24.24
CA ASP A 281 -2.71 -10.42 -25.58
C ASP A 281 -1.26 -10.96 -25.62
N SER A 282 -0.74 -11.44 -24.50
CA SER A 282 0.55 -12.13 -24.44
C SER A 282 0.59 -13.08 -23.25
N SER A 283 1.54 -14.02 -23.23
CA SER A 283 1.87 -14.87 -22.07
C SER A 283 2.39 -14.08 -20.84
N GLY A 284 2.09 -12.78 -20.79
CA GLY A 284 2.64 -11.78 -19.90
C GLY A 284 2.26 -12.06 -18.46
N LYS A 285 3.21 -12.67 -17.76
CA LYS A 285 3.25 -12.75 -16.31
C LYS A 285 3.78 -11.42 -15.76
N SER A 286 3.39 -11.05 -14.54
CA SER A 286 3.85 -9.80 -13.91
C SER A 286 4.69 -10.10 -12.68
N LYS A 287 5.83 -9.41 -12.57
CA LYS A 287 6.61 -9.38 -11.34
C LYS A 287 5.93 -8.44 -10.35
N ILE A 288 6.09 -8.72 -9.07
CA ILE A 288 5.75 -7.78 -8.02
C ILE A 288 6.95 -6.87 -7.79
N VAL A 289 6.69 -5.58 -7.69
CA VAL A 289 7.68 -4.61 -7.22
C VAL A 289 7.71 -4.66 -5.70
N LEU A 290 8.91 -4.73 -5.14
CA LEU A 290 9.16 -4.95 -3.73
C LEU A 290 9.92 -3.75 -3.17
N GLU A 291 9.38 -3.16 -2.12
CA GLU A 291 9.99 -2.07 -1.37
C GLU A 291 10.79 -2.64 -0.19
N ILE A 292 12.11 -2.49 -0.17
CA ILE A 292 12.99 -3.19 0.76
C ILE A 292 13.86 -2.22 1.55
N ARG A 293 13.98 -2.48 2.85
CA ARG A 293 14.94 -1.86 3.75
C ARG A 293 15.60 -2.94 4.62
N SER A 294 16.87 -2.75 4.95
CA SER A 294 17.49 -3.45 6.09
C SER A 294 17.31 -2.61 7.36
N HIS A 295 17.24 -3.28 8.51
CA HIS A 295 16.95 -2.61 9.77
C HIS A 295 18.22 -2.06 10.43
N ASP A 296 19.04 -2.93 11.04
CA ASP A 296 20.07 -2.50 11.99
C ASP A 296 21.50 -2.66 11.43
N VAL A 297 21.73 -3.70 10.63
CA VAL A 297 23.06 -4.01 10.06
C VAL A 297 23.01 -4.15 8.55
N PRO A 298 24.14 -3.91 7.84
CA PRO A 298 24.24 -4.25 6.44
C PRO A 298 23.89 -5.72 6.20
N PHE A 299 23.02 -5.97 5.24
CA PHE A 299 22.55 -7.32 4.94
C PHE A 299 22.86 -7.66 3.48
N MET A 300 23.55 -8.77 3.24
CA MET A 300 23.79 -9.26 1.88
C MET A 300 22.61 -10.11 1.43
N LEU A 301 21.91 -9.64 0.41
CA LEU A 301 20.79 -10.32 -0.22
C LEU A 301 21.30 -11.14 -1.40
N ASP A 302 20.97 -12.43 -1.44
CA ASP A 302 21.30 -13.31 -2.56
C ASP A 302 20.12 -13.43 -3.54
N HIS A 303 20.43 -13.70 -4.81
CA HIS A 303 19.41 -14.01 -5.81
C HIS A 303 18.59 -15.24 -5.38
N GLY A 304 17.26 -15.15 -5.51
CA GLY A 304 16.35 -16.21 -5.09
C GLY A 304 16.16 -16.30 -3.58
N GLN A 305 16.74 -15.38 -2.80
CA GLN A 305 16.44 -15.29 -1.38
C GLN A 305 14.97 -14.91 -1.17
N ARG A 306 14.28 -15.70 -0.34
CA ARG A 306 12.89 -15.46 0.05
C ARG A 306 12.78 -14.22 0.93
N VAL A 307 11.81 -13.36 0.62
CA VAL A 307 11.56 -12.10 1.34
C VAL A 307 10.11 -11.95 1.82
N GLY A 308 9.19 -12.78 1.32
CA GLY A 308 7.79 -12.67 1.68
C GLY A 308 6.96 -13.86 1.28
N THR A 309 5.67 -13.74 1.53
CA THR A 309 4.65 -14.71 1.15
C THR A 309 3.42 -13.96 0.67
N ILE A 310 2.89 -14.32 -0.49
CA ILE A 310 1.59 -13.84 -0.93
C ILE A 310 0.54 -14.80 -0.41
N VAL A 311 -0.45 -14.28 0.31
CA VAL A 311 -1.62 -15.02 0.81
C VAL A 311 -2.80 -14.65 -0.05
N PHE A 312 -3.47 -15.65 -0.61
CA PHE A 312 -4.63 -15.48 -1.47
C PHE A 312 -5.91 -15.66 -0.67
N GLU A 313 -6.90 -14.84 -0.94
CA GLU A 313 -8.20 -14.86 -0.27
C GLU A 313 -9.32 -14.85 -1.29
N ASN A 314 -10.38 -15.61 -1.01
CA ASN A 314 -11.54 -15.67 -1.88
C ASN A 314 -12.34 -14.37 -1.81
N MET A 315 -12.86 -13.95 -2.97
CA MET A 315 -13.90 -12.94 -3.05
C MET A 315 -15.25 -13.56 -2.67
N ILE A 316 -16.19 -12.76 -2.15
CA ILE A 316 -17.56 -13.25 -1.90
C ILE A 316 -18.31 -13.57 -3.20
N GLU A 317 -17.94 -12.89 -4.28
CA GLU A 317 -18.36 -13.11 -5.67
C GLU A 317 -17.35 -12.46 -6.63
N ARG A 318 -17.44 -12.77 -7.93
CA ARG A 318 -16.58 -12.16 -8.95
C ARG A 318 -16.81 -10.64 -9.03
N PRO A 319 -15.75 -9.80 -9.02
CA PRO A 319 -15.91 -8.37 -9.26
C PRO A 319 -16.41 -8.05 -10.66
N ASP A 320 -17.28 -7.05 -10.77
CA ASP A 320 -17.70 -6.45 -12.05
C ASP A 320 -16.57 -5.64 -12.71
N LYS A 321 -15.56 -5.27 -11.93
CA LYS A 321 -14.37 -4.52 -12.33
C LYS A 321 -13.13 -5.40 -12.13
N LEU A 322 -12.41 -5.71 -13.20
CA LEU A 322 -11.16 -6.47 -13.14
C LEU A 322 -9.95 -5.58 -13.40
N TYR A 323 -8.86 -5.87 -12.68
CA TYR A 323 -7.60 -5.16 -12.83
C TYR A 323 -7.11 -5.28 -14.27
N GLY A 324 -6.66 -4.18 -14.89
CA GLY A 324 -6.12 -4.23 -16.25
C GLY A 324 -7.09 -4.19 -17.42
N GLN A 325 -8.31 -4.70 -17.23
CA GLN A 325 -9.33 -4.68 -18.30
C GLN A 325 -10.14 -3.37 -18.28
N SER A 326 -10.51 -2.94 -17.08
CA SER A 326 -11.42 -1.80 -16.85
C SER A 326 -10.72 -0.57 -16.24
N ILE A 327 -9.46 -0.72 -15.85
CA ILE A 327 -8.64 0.30 -15.18
C ILE A 327 -7.38 0.50 -16.00
N LYS A 328 -6.94 1.75 -16.20
CA LYS A 328 -5.59 2.05 -16.73
C LYS A 328 -4.55 1.42 -15.80
N SER A 329 -4.15 0.19 -16.11
CA SER A 329 -3.25 -0.55 -15.26
C SER A 329 -1.85 0.02 -15.36
N THR A 330 -1.47 0.73 -14.32
CA THR A 330 -0.16 1.35 -14.25
C THR A 330 0.93 0.30 -14.07
N TYR A 331 0.61 -0.90 -13.53
CA TYR A 331 1.59 -1.87 -13.02
C TYR A 331 1.47 -3.29 -13.59
N GLN A 332 0.55 -3.56 -14.51
CA GLN A 332 0.43 -4.88 -15.16
C GLN A 332 1.46 -5.07 -16.28
N GLY A 333 1.91 -6.31 -16.44
CA GLY A 333 2.84 -6.75 -17.48
C GLY A 333 4.25 -6.19 -17.30
N GLN A 334 4.64 -5.83 -16.07
CA GLN A 334 5.85 -5.04 -15.83
C GLN A 334 6.84 -5.74 -14.90
N GLY A 335 8.12 -5.43 -15.11
CA GLY A 335 9.22 -5.78 -14.23
C GLY A 335 9.47 -4.70 -13.17
N LEU A 336 10.72 -4.33 -12.96
CA LEU A 336 11.12 -3.28 -12.02
C LEU A 336 10.60 -1.91 -12.45
N LYS A 337 9.84 -1.23 -11.57
CA LYS A 337 9.26 0.10 -11.88
C LYS A 337 9.18 1.01 -10.66
N LEU A 338 9.49 2.28 -10.88
CA LEU A 338 9.37 3.38 -9.90
C LEU A 338 7.92 3.88 -9.77
N ALA A 339 7.69 4.90 -8.95
CA ALA A 339 6.38 5.54 -8.82
C ALA A 339 6.00 6.33 -10.10
N LYS A 340 4.70 6.65 -10.24
CA LYS A 340 4.12 7.32 -11.42
C LYS A 340 4.70 8.69 -11.76
N GLN A 341 5.37 9.31 -10.80
CA GLN A 341 6.07 10.57 -10.95
C GLN A 341 7.27 10.50 -11.90
N PHE A 342 7.80 9.30 -12.16
CA PHE A 342 9.07 9.06 -12.88
C PHE A 342 8.93 8.32 -14.22
N PHE A 343 7.71 8.13 -14.71
CA PHE A 343 7.43 7.33 -15.91
C PHE A 343 7.92 7.97 -17.19
#